data_AF-A0A453ICH5-F1
#
_entry.id   AF-A0A453ICH5-F1
#
_cell.length_a   1.000
_cell.length_b   1.000
_cell.length_c   1.000
_cell.angle_alpha   90.00
_cell.angle_beta   90.00
_cell.angle_gamma   90.00
#
_symmetry.space_group_name_H-M   'P 1'
#
loop_
_entity.id
_entity.type
_entity.pdbx_description
1 polymer ?
#
loop_
_entity_poly.entity_id
_entity_poly.type
_entity_poly.pdbx_seq_one_letter_code
_entity_poly.pdbx_strand_id
1 'polypeptide(L)'
;IHEVPTEEEVSLLSEIFGMCLNGGEDVHNTLLSSICDLADLFSCYSDEVLAKRDELLQFAQCAISGVKINSEIARLDNEIMQLQQEINAIDAVRANTTRNRNKASPRDPEDFKTAVAEVRLCSRMEDLVLKKKSIHPGDSLETHFQKVDKLKVLSESLANSCTKAEKRIMENRLQREESLTFKVTKTNEVSITEKELEGEISGLQKRRGQLEVELSKVNTKLNATIVKLKKTREEKDQFDEASNQIVLHLKAKEDELSRSVASSKVEASTVRAWINFLEDTWKVQSLYEEIKEKQ
;
A
#
# COMPACT_ATOMS: atom_id res chain seq x y z
N ILE A 1 25.31 25.63 26.63
CA ILE A 1 25.10 24.21 26.25
C ILE A 1 23.96 24.03 25.23
N HIS A 2 23.22 25.08 24.81
CA HIS A 2 22.23 24.91 23.74
C HIS A 2 22.88 24.85 22.35
N GLU A 3 23.95 25.61 22.16
CA GLU A 3 24.73 25.68 20.94
C GLU A 3 26.21 25.47 21.27
N VAL A 4 26.97 25.03 20.26
CA VAL A 4 28.42 24.86 20.35
C VAL A 4 29.05 26.24 20.52
N PRO A 5 29.83 26.47 21.59
CA PRO A 5 30.45 27.77 21.82
C PRO A 5 31.48 28.06 20.73
N THR A 6 31.51 29.30 20.26
CA THR A 6 32.53 29.82 19.35
C THR A 6 33.91 29.90 20.03
N GLU A 7 34.98 29.99 19.25
CA GLU A 7 36.35 30.08 19.77
C GLU A 7 36.56 31.27 20.72
N GLU A 8 35.91 32.40 20.43
CA GLU A 8 35.90 33.59 21.28
C GLU A 8 35.16 33.33 22.61
N GLU A 9 34.02 32.64 22.57
CA GLU A 9 33.26 32.26 23.77
C GLU A 9 33.99 31.23 24.63
N VAL A 10 34.68 30.27 24.02
CA VAL A 10 35.52 29.28 24.73
C VAL A 10 36.65 30.00 25.49
N SER A 11 37.29 30.98 24.85
CA SER A 11 38.36 31.78 25.47
C SER A 11 37.83 32.57 26.67
N LEU A 12 36.67 33.22 26.52
CA LEU A 12 36.02 33.97 27.60
C LEU A 12 35.57 33.05 28.75
N LEU A 13 35.03 31.88 28.45
CA LEU A 13 34.60 30.90 29.45
C LEU A 13 35.78 30.36 30.27
N SER A 14 36.94 30.15 29.63
CA SER A 14 38.16 29.75 30.32
C SER A 14 38.60 30.78 31.37
N GLU A 15 38.59 32.06 31.02
CA GLU A 15 38.90 33.16 31.95
C GLU A 15 37.89 33.23 33.11
N ILE A 16 36.60 33.11 32.80
CA ILE A 16 35.53 33.09 33.81
C ILE A 16 35.71 31.90 34.77
N PHE A 17 36.05 30.72 34.26
CA PHE A 17 36.26 29.53 35.07
C PHE A 17 37.45 29.69 36.02
N GLY A 18 38.55 30.30 35.55
CA GLY A 18 39.70 30.64 36.38
C GLY A 18 39.37 31.53 37.58
N MET A 19 38.40 32.43 37.44
CA MET A 19 37.97 33.34 38.52
C MET A 19 36.87 32.76 39.42
N CYS A 20 36.05 31.83 38.91
CA CYS A 20 34.80 31.44 39.54
C CYS A 20 34.76 29.98 40.02
N LEU A 21 35.71 29.13 39.65
CA LEU A 21 35.72 27.71 39.99
C LEU A 21 36.93 27.31 40.83
N ASN A 22 36.68 26.49 41.85
CA ASN A 22 37.71 25.86 42.66
C ASN A 22 38.49 24.86 41.80
N GLY A 23 39.81 24.80 42.02
CA GLY A 23 40.70 23.91 41.28
C GLY A 23 41.84 24.68 40.60
N GLY A 24 42.73 23.94 39.94
CA GLY A 24 43.74 24.50 39.06
C GLY A 24 43.28 24.51 37.60
N GLU A 25 44.11 25.06 36.74
CA GLU A 25 43.89 25.18 35.29
C GLU A 25 43.48 23.84 34.64
N ASP A 26 44.04 22.71 35.08
CA ASP A 26 43.69 21.38 34.60
C ASP A 26 42.20 21.03 34.81
N VAL A 27 41.64 21.40 35.97
CA VAL A 27 40.23 21.16 36.31
C VAL A 27 39.33 22.05 35.46
N HIS A 28 39.72 23.30 35.27
CA HIS A 28 38.97 24.26 34.45
C HIS A 28 38.94 23.83 32.98
N ASN A 29 40.08 23.42 32.42
CA ASN A 29 40.19 22.94 31.05
C ASN A 29 39.40 21.64 30.83
N THR A 30 39.45 20.71 31.78
CA THR A 30 38.68 19.45 31.71
C THR A 30 37.18 19.72 31.71
N LEU A 31 36.71 20.61 32.59
CA LEU A 31 35.30 20.97 32.66
C LEU A 31 34.84 21.69 31.39
N LEU A 32 35.64 22.62 30.87
CA LEU A 32 35.35 23.33 29.64
C LEU A 32 35.24 22.37 28.45
N SER A 33 36.18 21.44 28.31
CA SER A 33 36.12 20.38 27.29
C SER A 33 34.83 19.56 27.43
N SER A 34 34.48 19.12 28.64
CA SER A 34 33.26 18.34 28.86
C SER A 34 31.98 19.12 28.53
N ILE A 35 31.95 20.42 28.79
CA ILE A 35 30.80 21.28 28.43
C ILE A 35 30.70 21.45 26.91
N CYS A 36 31.83 21.58 26.21
CA CYS A 36 31.85 21.62 24.75
C CYS A 36 31.36 20.29 24.16
N ASP A 37 31.85 19.15 24.65
CA ASP A 37 31.39 17.81 24.22
C ASP A 37 29.88 17.64 24.42
N LEU A 38 29.35 18.12 25.56
CA LEU A 38 27.92 18.13 25.81
C LEU A 38 27.18 19.05 24.84
N ALA A 39 27.68 20.26 24.59
CA ALA A 39 27.06 21.20 23.65
C ALA A 39 26.99 20.61 22.22
N ASP A 40 28.03 19.92 21.78
CA ASP A 40 28.06 19.20 20.51
C ASP A 40 26.98 18.12 20.45
N LEU A 41 26.87 17.27 21.48
CA LEU A 41 25.82 16.25 21.57
C LEU A 41 24.41 16.86 21.58
N PHE A 42 24.24 17.97 22.31
CA PHE A 42 22.97 18.69 22.40
C PHE A 42 22.56 19.40 21.10
N SER A 43 23.50 19.70 20.21
CA SER A 43 23.21 20.28 18.88
C SER A 43 22.44 19.30 17.99
N CYS A 44 22.73 18.00 18.11
CA CYS A 44 22.03 16.92 17.40
C CYS A 44 20.82 16.37 18.18
N TYR A 45 20.62 16.80 19.43
CA TYR A 45 19.55 16.31 20.30
C TYR A 45 18.26 17.10 20.10
N SER A 46 17.47 16.67 19.11
CA SER A 46 16.19 17.29 18.74
C SER A 46 14.98 16.53 19.32
N ASP A 47 14.99 15.20 19.24
CA ASP A 47 13.87 14.36 19.65
C ASP A 47 14.05 13.79 21.07
N GLU A 48 13.33 14.36 22.02
CA GLU A 48 13.38 13.93 23.42
C GLU A 48 12.47 12.73 23.72
N VAL A 49 13.04 11.52 23.74
CA VAL A 49 12.28 10.29 23.99
C VAL A 49 12.08 10.00 25.48
N LEU A 50 13.15 9.70 26.22
CA LEU A 50 13.07 9.33 27.66
C LEU A 50 13.84 10.28 28.57
N ALA A 51 15.00 10.78 28.14
CA ALA A 51 15.72 11.82 28.85
C ALA A 51 15.24 13.19 28.35
N LYS A 52 14.97 14.12 29.26
CA LYS A 52 14.55 15.47 28.90
C LYS A 52 15.73 16.43 28.97
N ARG A 53 15.85 17.34 28.01
CA ARG A 53 16.95 18.30 27.93
C ARG A 53 17.07 19.10 29.22
N ASP A 54 15.95 19.56 29.75
CA ASP A 54 15.91 20.32 31.01
C ASP A 54 16.45 19.52 32.21
N GLU A 55 16.13 18.23 32.30
CA GLU A 55 16.61 17.36 33.37
C GLU A 55 18.13 17.14 33.26
N LEU A 56 18.63 16.88 32.06
CA LEU A 56 20.06 16.70 31.81
C LEU A 56 20.85 18.00 32.07
N LEU A 57 20.30 19.15 31.67
CA LEU A 57 20.88 20.47 31.97
C LEU A 57 20.90 20.74 33.47
N GLN A 58 19.85 20.36 34.20
CA GLN A 58 19.83 20.46 35.66
C GLN A 58 20.94 19.60 36.29
N PHE A 59 21.20 18.40 35.77
CA PHE A 59 22.29 17.56 36.27
C PHE A 59 23.66 18.22 36.04
N ALA A 60 23.89 18.79 34.86
CA ALA A 60 25.12 19.54 34.56
C ALA A 60 25.28 20.77 35.48
N GLN A 61 24.21 21.54 35.69
CA GLN A 61 24.22 22.71 36.57
C GLN A 61 24.51 22.35 38.04
N CYS A 62 23.91 21.27 38.55
CA CYS A 62 24.19 20.76 39.91
C CYS A 62 25.65 20.34 40.06
N ALA A 63 26.22 19.67 39.05
CA ALA A 63 27.62 19.26 39.04
C ALA A 63 28.57 20.46 39.04
N ILE A 64 28.33 21.46 38.18
CA ILE A 64 29.14 22.68 38.09
C ILE A 64 29.04 23.52 39.38
N SER A 65 27.87 23.55 40.02
CA SER A 65 27.69 24.28 41.28
C SER A 65 28.59 23.75 42.41
N GLY A 66 28.93 22.46 42.39
CA GLY A 66 29.83 21.85 43.39
C GLY A 66 31.28 22.30 43.29
N VAL A 67 31.70 22.80 42.12
CA VAL A 67 33.06 23.33 41.90
C VAL A 67 33.11 24.85 41.94
N LYS A 68 32.00 25.55 42.15
CA LYS A 68 31.96 27.02 42.17
C LYS A 68 32.63 27.60 43.43
N ILE A 69 33.53 28.58 43.27
CA ILE A 69 34.08 29.40 44.35
C ILE A 69 32.92 30.18 44.96
N ASN A 70 32.71 29.99 46.26
CA ASN A 70 31.75 30.78 47.01
C ASN A 70 32.48 31.65 48.04
N SER A 71 32.79 32.88 47.64
CA SER A 71 33.42 33.86 48.53
C SER A 71 32.54 34.23 49.72
N GLU A 72 31.22 34.08 49.61
CA GLU A 72 30.30 34.27 50.72
C GLU A 72 30.42 33.17 51.77
N ILE A 73 30.68 31.91 51.39
CA ILE A 73 31.00 30.83 52.34
C ILE A 73 32.24 31.19 53.17
N ALA A 74 33.34 31.60 52.51
CA ALA A 74 34.57 31.96 53.20
C ALA A 74 34.39 33.17 54.15
N ARG A 75 33.57 34.15 53.73
CA ARG A 75 33.21 35.30 54.58
C ARG A 75 32.36 34.88 55.79
N LEU A 76 31.35 34.04 55.57
CA LEU A 76 30.50 33.51 56.64
C LEU A 76 31.31 32.69 57.63
N ASP A 77 32.27 31.89 57.17
CA ASP A 77 33.14 31.09 58.03
C ASP A 77 34.05 31.96 58.91
N ASN A 78 34.59 33.05 58.36
CA ASN A 78 35.34 34.02 59.15
C ASN A 78 34.47 34.70 60.21
N GLU A 79 33.25 35.12 59.87
CA GLU A 79 32.33 35.78 60.81
C GLU A 79 31.83 34.81 61.91
N ILE A 80 31.52 33.56 61.54
CA ILE A 80 31.16 32.50 62.50
C ILE A 80 32.35 32.22 63.44
N MET A 81 33.57 32.14 62.92
CA MET A 81 34.77 31.92 63.75
C MET A 81 35.01 33.08 64.73
N GLN A 82 34.82 34.33 64.30
CA GLN A 82 34.93 35.51 65.17
C GLN A 82 33.89 35.50 66.29
N LEU A 83 32.62 35.24 65.96
CA LEU A 83 31.55 35.13 66.96
C LEU A 83 31.81 33.98 67.95
N GLN A 84 32.31 32.84 67.46
CA GLN A 84 32.68 31.73 68.33
C GLN A 84 33.80 32.11 69.31
N GLN A 85 34.79 32.89 68.88
CA GLN A 85 35.85 33.38 69.76
C GLN A 85 35.32 34.35 70.83
N GLU A 86 34.39 35.25 70.47
CA GLU A 86 33.75 36.16 71.42
C GLU A 86 32.90 35.43 72.46
N ILE A 87 32.11 34.44 72.04
CA ILE A 87 31.31 33.59 72.94
C ILE A 87 32.23 32.86 73.92
N ASN A 88 33.30 32.22 73.42
CA ASN A 88 34.28 31.52 74.26
C ASN A 88 34.96 32.45 75.27
N ALA A 89 35.20 33.72 74.91
CA ALA A 89 35.78 34.72 75.82
C ALA A 89 34.81 35.09 76.95
N ILE A 90 33.52 35.26 76.64
CA ILE A 90 32.47 35.50 77.64
C ILE A 90 32.35 34.30 78.59
N ASP A 91 32.40 33.08 78.07
CA ASP A 91 32.38 31.85 78.87
C ASP A 91 33.60 31.75 79.79
N ALA A 92 34.80 32.10 79.32
CA ALA A 92 36.01 32.12 80.13
C ALA A 92 35.92 33.15 81.27
N VAL A 93 35.39 34.35 81.00
CA VAL A 93 35.15 35.39 82.02
C VAL A 93 34.11 34.92 83.04
N ARG A 94 33.01 34.30 82.59
CA ARG A 94 31.99 33.71 83.47
C ARG A 94 32.57 32.60 84.35
N ALA A 95 33.39 31.71 83.80
CA ALA A 95 34.04 30.63 84.53
C ALA A 95 34.98 31.15 85.63
N ASN A 96 35.77 32.19 85.34
CA ASN A 96 36.65 32.85 86.33
C ASN A 96 35.86 33.59 87.42
N THR A 97 34.77 34.26 87.06
CA THR A 97 33.90 34.98 88.01
C THR A 97 33.17 34.02 88.95
N THR A 98 32.78 32.84 88.46
CA THR A 98 32.13 31.78 89.25
C THR A 98 33.12 31.11 90.20
N ARG A 99 34.39 30.95 89.81
CA ARG A 99 35.46 30.38 90.63
C ARG A 99 35.90 31.30 91.79
N ASN A 100 35.73 32.62 91.64
CA ASN A 100 36.08 33.62 92.66
C ASN A 100 34.90 34.04 93.57
N ARG A 101 33.70 33.47 93.38
CA ARG A 101 32.52 33.80 94.21
C ARG A 101 32.44 32.91 95.45
N ASN A 102 32.61 33.51 96.63
CA ASN A 102 32.11 32.94 97.87
C ASN A 102 30.58 32.88 97.81
N LYS A 103 29.97 31.78 98.27
CA LYS A 103 28.54 31.44 98.20
C LYS A 103 27.61 32.40 98.99
N ALA A 104 27.63 33.71 98.75
CA ALA A 104 26.70 34.66 99.37
C ALA A 104 26.72 36.07 98.73
N SER A 105 26.78 36.19 97.39
CA SER A 105 26.62 37.49 96.73
C SER A 105 25.43 37.49 95.77
N PRO A 106 24.57 38.54 95.74
CA PRO A 106 23.44 38.62 94.80
C PRO A 106 23.91 38.56 93.35
N ARG A 107 23.06 38.06 92.43
CA ARG A 107 23.30 38.18 90.99
C ARG A 107 23.41 39.66 90.65
N ASP A 108 24.59 40.06 90.20
CA ASP A 108 24.86 41.43 89.80
C ASP A 108 24.05 41.72 88.52
N PRO A 109 23.52 42.93 88.31
CA PRO A 109 22.92 43.34 87.03
C PRO A 109 23.84 43.07 85.83
N GLU A 110 25.15 43.03 86.08
CA GLU A 110 26.18 42.77 85.09
C GLU A 110 26.29 41.30 84.67
N ASP A 111 25.89 40.34 85.51
CA ASP A 111 25.76 38.93 85.11
C ASP A 111 24.62 38.74 84.10
N PHE A 112 23.49 39.44 84.32
CA PHE A 112 22.33 39.40 83.43
C PHE A 112 22.67 40.06 82.08
N LYS A 113 23.34 41.21 82.11
CA LYS A 113 23.79 41.90 80.89
C LYS A 113 24.79 41.06 80.08
N THR A 114 25.68 40.32 80.75
CA THR A 114 26.62 39.39 80.13
C THR A 114 25.89 38.20 79.49
N ALA A 115 24.89 37.63 80.17
CA ALA A 115 24.06 36.56 79.60
C ALA A 115 23.22 37.02 78.40
N VAL A 116 22.68 38.24 78.43
CA VAL A 116 21.95 38.83 77.29
C VAL A 116 22.88 39.06 76.10
N ALA A 117 24.14 39.46 76.34
CA ALA A 117 25.13 39.64 75.27
C ALA A 117 25.48 38.31 74.59
N GLU A 118 25.72 37.26 75.36
CA GLU A 118 25.99 35.91 74.83
C GLU A 118 24.81 35.36 74.01
N VAL A 119 23.57 35.47 74.51
CA VAL A 119 22.38 35.01 73.77
C VAL A 119 22.27 35.72 72.41
N ARG A 120 22.55 37.03 72.35
CA ARG A 120 22.55 37.79 71.09
C ARG A 120 23.63 37.31 70.11
N LEU A 121 24.83 36.99 70.61
CA LEU A 121 25.91 36.44 69.78
C LEU A 121 25.55 35.05 69.26
N CYS A 122 24.97 34.19 70.10
CA CYS A 122 24.49 32.86 69.71
C CYS A 122 23.39 32.93 68.65
N SER A 123 22.40 33.82 68.80
CA SER A 123 21.35 34.03 67.79
C SER A 123 21.94 34.49 66.45
N ARG A 124 22.88 35.44 66.47
CA ARG A 124 23.55 35.89 65.23
C ARG A 124 24.37 34.79 64.58
N MET A 125 25.07 33.97 65.38
CA MET A 125 25.84 32.84 64.87
C MET A 125 24.92 31.80 64.22
N GLU A 126 23.75 31.51 64.82
CA GLU A 126 22.73 30.63 64.25
C GLU A 126 22.22 31.15 62.90
N ASP A 127 21.91 32.45 62.79
CA ASP A 127 21.48 33.07 61.53
C ASP A 127 22.53 32.92 60.42
N LEU A 128 23.81 33.10 60.74
CA LEU A 128 24.91 32.94 59.78
C LEU A 128 25.12 31.48 59.36
N VAL A 129 24.97 30.52 60.30
CA VAL A 129 25.04 29.08 60.00
C VAL A 129 23.87 28.66 59.12
N LEU A 130 22.66 29.17 59.37
CA LEU A 130 21.49 28.92 58.52
C LEU A 130 21.69 29.51 57.12
N LYS A 131 22.22 30.73 57.03
CA LYS A 131 22.57 31.35 55.76
C LYS A 131 23.63 30.54 55.00
N LYS A 132 24.67 30.04 55.68
CA LYS A 132 25.68 29.15 55.09
C LYS A 132 25.05 27.85 54.54
N LYS A 133 24.12 27.24 55.28
CA LYS A 133 23.40 26.03 54.85
C LYS A 133 22.49 26.26 53.64
N SER A 134 22.01 27.48 53.45
CA SER A 134 21.16 27.83 52.30
C SER A 134 21.93 27.90 50.97
N ILE A 135 23.27 27.97 51.03
CA ILE A 135 24.13 27.97 49.84
C ILE A 135 24.28 26.54 49.34
N HIS A 136 23.87 26.28 48.10
CA HIS A 136 23.91 24.95 47.49
C HIS A 136 25.35 24.50 47.18
N PRO A 137 25.92 23.50 47.89
CA PRO A 137 27.32 23.09 47.72
C PRO A 137 27.53 22.07 46.60
N GLY A 138 26.51 21.80 45.79
CA GLY A 138 26.51 20.75 44.76
C GLY A 138 25.77 19.50 45.23
N ASP A 139 25.84 18.43 44.43
CA ASP A 139 25.24 17.14 44.79
C ASP A 139 26.01 16.44 45.91
N SER A 140 25.28 15.72 46.77
CA SER A 140 25.90 14.73 47.67
C SER A 140 26.38 13.51 46.87
N LEU A 141 27.32 12.75 47.44
CA LEU A 141 27.81 11.52 46.80
C LEU A 141 26.67 10.52 46.48
N GLU A 142 25.70 10.39 47.38
CA GLU A 142 24.53 9.54 47.20
C GLU A 142 23.64 10.04 46.04
N THR A 143 23.35 11.34 46.01
CA THR A 143 22.58 11.97 44.93
C THR A 143 23.25 11.80 43.57
N HIS A 144 24.57 11.94 43.52
CA HIS A 144 25.36 11.70 42.32
C HIS A 144 25.20 10.25 41.83
N PHE A 145 25.36 9.26 42.71
CA PHE A 145 25.18 7.85 42.34
C PHE A 145 23.77 7.56 41.82
N GLN A 146 22.73 8.10 42.45
CA GLN A 146 21.36 7.94 42.00
C GLN A 146 21.13 8.54 40.59
N LYS A 147 21.66 9.73 40.32
CA LYS A 147 21.58 10.36 38.99
C LYS A 147 22.31 9.53 37.93
N VAL A 148 23.51 9.04 38.24
CA VAL A 148 24.30 8.20 37.32
C VAL A 148 23.61 6.87 37.06
N ASP A 149 23.05 6.21 38.08
CA ASP A 149 22.31 4.96 37.91
C ASP A 149 21.06 5.15 37.04
N LYS A 150 20.30 6.23 37.28
CA LYS A 150 19.18 6.61 36.42
C LYS A 150 19.60 6.76 34.96
N LEU A 151 20.70 7.47 34.69
CA LEU A 151 21.21 7.64 33.32
C LEU A 151 21.68 6.32 32.70
N LYS A 152 22.28 5.41 33.47
CA LYS A 152 22.67 4.07 33.00
C LYS A 152 21.44 3.24 32.59
N VAL A 153 20.41 3.22 33.42
CA VAL A 153 19.15 2.52 33.12
C VAL A 153 18.48 3.10 31.88
N LEU A 154 18.48 4.43 31.74
CA LEU A 154 17.96 5.09 30.54
C LEU A 154 18.78 4.71 29.30
N SER A 155 20.11 4.71 29.38
CA SER A 155 21.01 4.32 28.29
C SER A 155 20.75 2.88 27.83
N GLU A 156 20.63 1.94 28.77
CA GLU A 156 20.33 0.54 28.47
C GLU A 156 18.93 0.39 27.85
N SER A 157 17.94 1.11 28.37
CA SER A 157 16.57 1.12 27.83
C SER A 157 16.52 1.66 26.40
N LEU A 158 17.25 2.74 26.11
CA LEU A 158 17.38 3.28 24.75
C LEU A 158 18.07 2.28 23.82
N ALA A 159 19.17 1.67 24.24
CA ALA A 159 19.90 0.67 23.44
C ALA A 159 19.05 -0.55 23.11
N ASN A 160 18.29 -1.05 24.09
CA ASN A 160 17.34 -2.15 23.91
C ASN A 160 16.19 -1.76 22.97
N SER A 161 15.65 -0.55 23.11
CA SER A 161 14.62 -0.03 22.22
C SER A 161 15.14 0.13 20.78
N CYS A 162 16.37 0.64 20.61
CA CYS A 162 17.03 0.79 19.31
C CYS A 162 17.20 -0.57 18.63
N THR A 163 17.82 -1.54 19.30
CA THR A 163 17.98 -2.92 18.79
C THR A 163 16.64 -3.54 18.38
N LYS A 164 15.59 -3.33 19.17
CA LYS A 164 14.24 -3.82 18.86
C LYS A 164 13.64 -3.14 17.64
N ALA A 165 13.82 -1.83 17.49
CA ALA A 165 13.36 -1.08 16.33
C ALA A 165 14.12 -1.50 15.05
N GLU A 166 15.44 -1.63 15.13
CA GLU A 166 16.30 -2.12 14.04
C GLU A 166 15.88 -3.52 13.59
N LYS A 167 15.63 -4.45 14.52
CA LYS A 167 15.14 -5.79 14.20
C LYS A 167 13.81 -5.74 13.44
N ARG A 168 12.86 -4.90 13.87
CA ARG A 168 11.58 -4.72 13.18
C ARG A 168 11.76 -4.11 11.79
N ILE A 169 12.67 -3.16 11.63
CA ILE A 169 13.00 -2.57 10.32
C ILE A 169 13.55 -3.65 9.38
N MET A 170 14.47 -4.49 9.85
CA MET A 170 15.02 -5.59 9.05
C MET A 170 13.94 -6.61 8.65
N GLU A 171 13.11 -7.05 9.60
CA GLU A 171 12.01 -7.97 9.34
C GLU A 171 11.01 -7.41 8.31
N ASN A 172 10.63 -6.13 8.45
CA ASN A 172 9.74 -5.48 7.48
C ASN A 172 10.37 -5.35 6.09
N ARG A 173 11.68 -5.06 6.01
CA ARG A 173 12.42 -5.01 4.75
C ARG A 173 12.44 -6.38 4.06
N LEU A 174 12.66 -7.45 4.82
CA LEU A 174 12.64 -8.82 4.31
C LEU A 174 11.25 -9.19 3.76
N GLN A 175 10.19 -8.97 4.52
CA GLN A 175 8.81 -9.22 4.07
C GLN A 175 8.46 -8.44 2.79
N ARG A 176 8.93 -7.18 2.69
CA ARG A 176 8.75 -6.36 1.49
C ARG A 176 9.47 -6.96 0.28
N GLU A 177 10.69 -7.44 0.47
CA GLU A 177 11.49 -8.08 -0.59
C GLU A 177 10.86 -9.40 -1.08
N GLU A 178 10.36 -10.23 -0.16
CA GLU A 178 9.62 -11.45 -0.50
C GLU A 178 8.34 -11.14 -1.29
N SER A 179 7.58 -10.13 -0.86
CA SER A 179 6.37 -9.68 -1.56
C SER A 179 6.67 -9.16 -2.97
N LEU A 180 7.75 -8.39 -3.14
CA LEU A 180 8.20 -7.90 -4.44
C LEU A 180 8.61 -9.05 -5.35
N THR A 181 9.37 -10.01 -4.83
CA THR A 181 9.81 -11.20 -5.57
C THR A 181 8.61 -12.02 -6.04
N PHE A 182 7.65 -12.28 -5.16
CA PHE A 182 6.40 -12.97 -5.50
C PHE A 182 5.64 -12.23 -6.61
N LYS A 183 5.49 -10.91 -6.49
CA LYS A 183 4.81 -10.09 -7.49
C LYS A 183 5.48 -10.21 -8.87
N VAL A 184 6.80 -10.11 -8.94
CA VAL A 184 7.54 -10.23 -10.21
C VAL A 184 7.34 -11.61 -10.83
N THR A 185 7.48 -12.68 -10.05
CA THR A 185 7.24 -14.04 -10.53
C THR A 185 5.82 -14.19 -11.07
N LYS A 186 4.80 -13.71 -10.33
CA LYS A 186 3.41 -13.79 -10.75
C LYS A 186 3.13 -12.99 -12.02
N THR A 187 3.69 -11.79 -12.15
CA THR A 187 3.57 -10.98 -13.36
C THR A 187 4.18 -11.69 -14.56
N ASN A 188 5.33 -12.35 -14.41
CA ASN A 188 5.96 -13.11 -15.48
C ASN A 188 5.12 -14.32 -15.90
N GLU A 189 4.60 -15.10 -14.93
CA GLU A 189 3.69 -16.22 -15.21
C GLU A 189 2.47 -15.75 -16.01
N VAL A 190 1.80 -14.69 -15.55
CA VAL A 190 0.63 -14.14 -16.24
C VAL A 190 0.98 -13.67 -17.64
N SER A 191 2.12 -12.98 -17.82
CA SER A 191 2.56 -12.52 -19.15
C SER A 191 2.84 -13.67 -20.11
N ILE A 192 3.36 -14.81 -19.62
CA ILE A 192 3.55 -16.01 -20.44
C ILE A 192 2.18 -16.57 -20.85
N THR A 193 1.26 -16.74 -19.90
CA THR A 193 -0.09 -17.25 -20.19
C THR A 193 -0.85 -16.33 -21.14
N GLU A 194 -0.74 -15.01 -21.01
CA GLU A 194 -1.34 -14.05 -21.94
C GLU A 194 -0.84 -14.25 -23.37
N LYS A 195 0.47 -14.42 -23.57
CA LYS A 195 1.05 -14.67 -24.89
C LYS A 195 0.61 -16.00 -25.50
N GLU A 196 0.48 -17.05 -24.68
CA GLU A 196 -0.05 -18.35 -25.12
C GLU A 196 -1.50 -18.23 -25.60
N LEU A 197 -2.35 -17.51 -24.84
CA LEU A 197 -3.74 -17.25 -25.20
C LEU A 197 -3.86 -16.39 -26.46
N GLU A 198 -3.04 -15.35 -26.61
CA GLU A 198 -2.98 -14.55 -27.85
C GLU A 198 -2.63 -15.40 -29.07
N GLY A 199 -1.69 -16.34 -28.91
CA GLY A 199 -1.34 -17.33 -29.91
C GLY A 199 -2.50 -18.25 -30.28
N GLU A 200 -3.21 -18.78 -29.29
CA GLU A 200 -4.39 -19.63 -29.49
C GLU A 200 -5.51 -18.88 -30.20
N ILE A 201 -5.83 -17.65 -29.77
CA ILE A 201 -6.83 -16.77 -30.40
C ILE A 201 -6.48 -16.54 -31.87
N SER A 202 -5.22 -16.24 -32.17
CA SER A 202 -4.75 -16.02 -33.54
C SER A 202 -4.92 -17.28 -34.40
N GLY A 203 -4.60 -18.45 -33.84
CA GLY A 203 -4.81 -19.75 -34.49
C GLY A 203 -6.28 -20.04 -34.79
N LEU A 204 -7.16 -19.82 -33.81
CA LEU A 204 -8.60 -20.00 -33.94
C LEU A 204 -9.22 -19.04 -34.97
N GLN A 205 -8.81 -17.78 -34.97
CA GLN A 205 -9.26 -16.79 -35.97
C GLN A 205 -8.88 -17.21 -37.39
N LYS A 206 -7.65 -17.70 -37.59
CA LYS A 206 -7.21 -18.22 -38.89
C LYS A 206 -8.07 -19.42 -39.32
N ARG A 207 -8.34 -20.35 -38.40
CA ARG A 207 -9.18 -21.53 -38.69
C ARG A 207 -10.62 -21.14 -39.04
N ARG A 208 -11.19 -20.17 -38.30
CA ARG A 208 -12.52 -19.62 -38.58
C ARG A 208 -12.59 -19.07 -40.02
N GLY A 209 -11.63 -18.23 -40.42
CA GLY A 209 -11.58 -17.68 -41.77
C GLY A 209 -11.50 -18.74 -42.87
N GLN A 210 -10.76 -19.83 -42.65
CA GLN A 210 -10.73 -20.97 -43.59
C GLN A 210 -12.09 -21.66 -43.72
N LEU A 211 -12.77 -21.88 -42.60
CA LEU A 211 -14.10 -22.51 -42.59
C LEU A 211 -15.15 -21.63 -43.27
N GLU A 212 -15.11 -20.31 -43.08
CA GLU A 212 -15.99 -19.37 -43.77
C GLU A 212 -15.82 -19.42 -45.29
N VAL A 213 -14.57 -19.54 -45.78
CA VAL A 213 -14.27 -19.70 -47.21
C VAL A 213 -14.85 -21.00 -47.77
N GLU A 214 -14.64 -22.14 -47.08
CA GLU A 214 -15.19 -23.42 -47.53
C GLU A 214 -16.72 -23.44 -47.49
N LEU A 215 -17.33 -22.84 -46.46
CA LEU A 215 -18.78 -22.70 -46.36
C LEU A 215 -19.35 -21.89 -47.54
N SER A 216 -18.70 -20.80 -47.93
CA SER A 216 -19.09 -20.00 -49.10
C SER A 216 -19.03 -20.79 -50.42
N LYS A 217 -17.98 -21.62 -50.60
CA LYS A 217 -17.86 -22.51 -51.77
C LYS A 217 -18.99 -23.54 -51.83
N VAL A 218 -19.27 -24.19 -50.70
CA VAL A 218 -20.36 -25.18 -50.59
C VAL A 218 -21.71 -24.52 -50.90
N ASN A 219 -21.97 -23.34 -50.33
CA ASN A 219 -23.21 -22.62 -50.56
C ASN A 219 -23.39 -22.22 -52.03
N THR A 220 -22.32 -21.81 -52.70
CA THR A 220 -22.34 -21.50 -54.15
C THR A 220 -22.69 -22.74 -54.98
N LYS A 221 -22.04 -23.88 -54.70
CA LYS A 221 -22.32 -25.16 -55.40
C LYS A 221 -23.73 -25.67 -55.11
N LEU A 222 -24.20 -25.52 -53.88
CA LEU A 222 -25.55 -25.91 -53.48
C LEU A 222 -26.58 -25.10 -54.28
N ASN A 223 -26.46 -23.77 -54.31
CA ASN A 223 -27.36 -22.90 -55.06
C ASN A 223 -27.35 -23.23 -56.56
N ALA A 224 -26.17 -23.44 -57.16
CA ALA A 224 -26.07 -23.84 -58.56
C ALA A 224 -26.79 -25.19 -58.84
N THR A 225 -26.66 -26.15 -57.92
CA THR A 225 -27.31 -27.46 -58.03
C THR A 225 -28.82 -27.35 -57.87
N ILE A 226 -29.31 -26.52 -56.94
CA ILE A 226 -30.74 -26.24 -56.75
C ILE A 226 -31.34 -25.63 -58.03
N VAL A 227 -30.68 -24.64 -58.62
CA VAL A 227 -31.13 -24.02 -59.88
C VAL A 227 -31.18 -25.04 -61.01
N LYS A 228 -30.13 -25.87 -61.14
CA LYS A 228 -30.10 -26.94 -62.15
C LYS A 228 -31.23 -27.95 -61.94
N LEU A 229 -31.48 -28.37 -60.70
CA LEU A 229 -32.58 -29.27 -60.35
C LEU A 229 -33.94 -28.67 -60.73
N LYS A 230 -34.15 -27.38 -60.44
CA LYS A 230 -35.39 -26.68 -60.80
C LYS A 230 -35.59 -26.67 -62.32
N LYS A 231 -34.56 -26.28 -63.08
CA LYS A 231 -34.59 -26.28 -64.54
C LYS A 231 -34.91 -27.66 -65.12
N THR A 232 -34.26 -28.72 -64.64
CA THR A 232 -34.52 -30.08 -65.10
C THR A 232 -35.94 -30.55 -64.77
N ARG A 233 -36.51 -30.13 -63.62
CA ARG A 233 -37.92 -30.40 -63.29
C ARG A 233 -38.86 -29.66 -64.24
N GLU A 234 -38.61 -28.38 -64.52
CA GLU A 234 -39.39 -27.58 -65.48
C GLU A 234 -39.34 -28.19 -66.89
N GLU A 235 -38.16 -28.62 -67.37
CA GLU A 235 -37.99 -29.33 -68.65
C GLU A 235 -38.78 -30.64 -68.70
N LYS A 236 -38.74 -31.42 -67.62
CA LYS A 236 -39.48 -32.68 -67.51
C LYS A 236 -41.00 -32.44 -67.55
N ASP A 237 -41.50 -31.45 -66.81
CA ASP A 237 -42.93 -31.12 -66.80
C ASP A 237 -43.40 -30.62 -68.19
N GLN A 238 -42.58 -29.84 -68.90
CA GLN A 238 -42.86 -29.44 -70.30
C GLN A 238 -42.88 -30.63 -71.26
N PHE A 239 -41.94 -31.57 -71.11
CA PHE A 239 -41.91 -32.80 -71.91
C PHE A 239 -43.15 -33.67 -71.65
N ASP A 240 -43.53 -33.85 -70.39
CA ASP A 240 -44.71 -34.62 -69.99
C ASP A 240 -45.98 -34.01 -70.61
N GLU A 241 -46.13 -32.68 -70.58
CA GLU A 241 -47.25 -31.98 -71.23
C GLU A 241 -47.25 -32.16 -72.75
N ALA A 242 -46.11 -31.95 -73.41
CA ALA A 242 -46.00 -32.13 -74.86
C ALA A 242 -46.30 -33.58 -75.30
N SER A 243 -45.81 -34.56 -74.52
CA SER A 243 -46.08 -35.98 -74.74
C SER A 243 -47.58 -36.29 -74.62
N ASN A 244 -48.24 -35.77 -73.58
CA ASN A 244 -49.69 -35.91 -73.42
C ASN A 244 -50.47 -35.31 -74.60
N GLN A 245 -50.06 -34.15 -75.12
CA GLN A 245 -50.69 -33.54 -76.30
C GLN A 245 -50.54 -34.40 -77.56
N ILE A 246 -49.37 -35.02 -77.77
CA ILE A 246 -49.16 -35.93 -78.91
C ILE A 246 -50.07 -37.15 -78.79
N VAL A 247 -50.18 -37.76 -77.60
CA VAL A 247 -51.06 -38.91 -77.36
C VAL A 247 -52.51 -38.54 -77.64
N LEU A 248 -52.98 -37.37 -77.18
CA LEU A 248 -54.32 -36.88 -77.46
C LEU A 248 -54.57 -36.68 -78.96
N HIS A 249 -53.62 -36.08 -79.68
CA HIS A 249 -53.73 -35.88 -81.13
C HIS A 249 -53.76 -37.20 -81.90
N LEU A 250 -52.89 -38.15 -81.56
CA LEU A 250 -52.87 -39.48 -82.19
C LEU A 250 -54.19 -40.23 -81.96
N LYS A 251 -54.74 -40.17 -80.74
CA LYS A 251 -56.04 -40.76 -80.43
C LYS A 251 -57.16 -40.12 -81.26
N ALA A 252 -57.20 -38.79 -81.34
CA ALA A 252 -58.19 -38.09 -82.17
C ALA A 252 -58.08 -38.47 -83.65
N LYS A 253 -56.85 -38.67 -84.16
CA LYS A 253 -56.62 -39.10 -85.54
C LYS A 253 -57.04 -40.55 -85.78
N GLU A 254 -56.77 -41.43 -84.82
CA GLU A 254 -57.24 -42.82 -84.83
C GLU A 254 -58.78 -42.90 -84.85
N ASP A 255 -59.45 -42.09 -84.02
CA ASP A 255 -60.92 -42.00 -83.99
C ASP A 255 -61.49 -41.45 -85.32
N GLU A 256 -60.83 -40.46 -85.93
CA GLU A 256 -61.20 -39.93 -87.26
C GLU A 256 -61.04 -41.00 -88.36
N LEU A 257 -59.90 -41.68 -88.41
CA LEU A 257 -59.64 -42.75 -89.38
C LEU A 257 -60.62 -43.91 -89.19
N SER A 258 -60.94 -44.28 -87.95
CA SER A 258 -61.92 -45.32 -87.64
C SER A 258 -63.31 -44.95 -88.18
N ARG A 259 -63.74 -43.69 -88.01
CA ARG A 259 -64.99 -43.18 -88.62
C ARG A 259 -64.93 -43.20 -90.15
N SER A 260 -63.81 -42.80 -90.75
CA SER A 260 -63.63 -42.84 -92.21
C SER A 260 -63.71 -44.27 -92.75
N VAL A 261 -63.04 -45.23 -92.11
CA VAL A 261 -63.07 -46.65 -92.50
C VAL A 261 -64.49 -47.21 -92.39
N ALA A 262 -65.21 -46.89 -91.32
CA ALA A 262 -66.61 -47.30 -91.15
C ALA A 262 -67.48 -46.73 -92.28
N SER A 263 -67.33 -45.45 -92.62
CA SER A 263 -68.05 -44.80 -93.72
C SER A 263 -67.73 -45.45 -95.07
N SER A 264 -66.46 -45.66 -95.40
CA SER A 264 -66.05 -46.30 -96.66
C SER A 264 -66.52 -47.74 -96.78
N LYS A 265 -66.59 -48.49 -95.67
CA LYS A 265 -67.18 -49.85 -95.66
C LYS A 265 -68.67 -49.80 -96.00
N VAL A 266 -69.43 -48.90 -95.39
CA VAL A 266 -70.86 -48.72 -95.70
C VAL A 266 -71.04 -48.34 -97.17
N GLU A 267 -70.29 -47.34 -97.64
CA GLU A 267 -70.34 -46.88 -99.03
C GLU A 267 -70.00 -48.00 -100.01
N ALA A 268 -68.94 -48.78 -99.77
CA ALA A 268 -68.57 -49.93 -100.59
C ALA A 268 -69.66 -51.01 -100.62
N SER A 269 -70.32 -51.29 -99.49
CA SER A 269 -71.47 -52.19 -99.42
C SER A 269 -72.67 -51.65 -100.21
N THR A 270 -72.95 -50.34 -100.12
CA THR A 270 -74.00 -49.68 -100.89
C THR A 270 -73.73 -49.73 -102.39
N VAL A 271 -72.53 -49.35 -102.84
CA VAL A 271 -72.12 -49.42 -104.25
C VAL A 271 -72.23 -50.85 -104.78
N ARG A 272 -71.79 -51.85 -104.01
CA ARG A 272 -71.93 -53.26 -104.38
C ARG A 272 -73.39 -53.69 -104.56
N ALA A 273 -74.28 -53.25 -103.66
CA ALA A 273 -75.71 -53.52 -103.78
C ALA A 273 -76.30 -52.88 -105.06
N TRP A 274 -75.89 -51.66 -105.40
CA TRP A 274 -76.28 -50.99 -106.64
C TRP A 274 -75.75 -51.69 -107.90
N ILE A 275 -74.50 -52.15 -107.89
CA ILE A 275 -73.93 -52.94 -108.99
C ILE A 275 -74.78 -54.20 -109.21
N ASN A 276 -75.02 -54.98 -108.15
CA ASN A 276 -75.84 -56.19 -108.24
C ASN A 276 -77.25 -55.87 -108.79
N PHE A 277 -77.90 -54.81 -108.29
CA PHE A 277 -79.21 -54.37 -108.77
C PHE A 277 -79.21 -54.02 -110.27
N LEU A 278 -78.21 -53.26 -110.73
CA LEU A 278 -78.09 -52.87 -112.14
C LEU A 278 -77.81 -54.09 -113.04
N GLU A 279 -76.90 -54.98 -112.63
CA GLU A 279 -76.60 -56.22 -113.35
C GLU A 279 -77.81 -57.14 -113.46
N ASP A 280 -78.55 -57.33 -112.36
CA ASP A 280 -79.73 -58.19 -112.35
C ASP A 280 -80.88 -57.60 -113.17
N THR A 281 -81.09 -56.28 -113.08
CA THR A 281 -82.08 -55.58 -113.92
C THR A 281 -81.71 -55.66 -115.41
N TRP A 282 -80.43 -55.49 -115.76
CA TRP A 282 -79.96 -55.65 -117.13
C TRP A 282 -80.20 -57.07 -117.66
N LYS A 283 -79.89 -58.11 -116.88
CA LYS A 283 -80.18 -59.51 -117.26
C LYS A 283 -81.67 -59.71 -117.56
N VAL A 284 -82.56 -59.20 -116.70
CA VAL A 284 -84.02 -59.29 -116.90
C VAL A 284 -84.45 -58.56 -118.17
N GLN A 285 -83.92 -57.35 -118.40
CA GLN A 285 -84.23 -56.58 -119.60
C GLN A 285 -83.76 -57.28 -120.88
N SER A 286 -82.51 -57.77 -120.90
CA SER A 286 -81.97 -58.50 -122.05
C SER A 286 -82.75 -59.79 -122.34
N LEU A 287 -83.15 -60.55 -121.32
CA LEU A 287 -84.01 -61.73 -121.49
C LEU A 287 -85.37 -61.36 -122.08
N TYR A 288 -85.97 -60.25 -121.64
CA TYR A 288 -87.24 -59.77 -122.17
C TYR A 288 -87.11 -59.31 -123.64
N GLU A 289 -86.03 -58.61 -123.98
CA GLU A 289 -85.71 -58.23 -125.37
C GLU A 289 -85.50 -59.46 -126.26
N GLU A 290 -84.78 -60.49 -125.79
CA GLU A 290 -84.61 -61.77 -126.50
C GLU A 290 -85.93 -62.51 -126.73
N ILE A 291 -86.88 -62.44 -125.79
CA ILE A 291 -88.22 -63.03 -125.94
C ILE A 291 -89.03 -62.23 -126.97
N LYS A 292 -88.93 -60.91 -126.96
CA LYS A 292 -89.62 -60.01 -127.88
C LYS A 292 -89.11 -60.15 -129.33
N GLU A 293 -87.82 -60.40 -129.54
CA GLU A 293 -87.25 -60.65 -130.87
C GLU A 293 -87.58 -62.04 -131.44
N LYS A 294 -88.04 -62.99 -130.62
CA LYS A 294 -88.44 -64.35 -131.02
C LYS A 294 -89.94 -64.52 -131.27
N GLN A 295 -90.73 -63.45 -131.18
CA GLN A 295 -92.15 -63.38 -131.57
C GLN A 295 -92.30 -62.76 -132.96
#